data_AF-A0A6J6CTT0-F1
#
_entry.id   AF-A0A6J6CTT0-F1
#
_cell.length_a   1.000
_cell.length_b   1.000
_cell.length_c   1.000
_cell.angle_alpha   90.00
_cell.angle_beta   90.00
_cell.angle_gamma   90.00
#
_symmetry.space_group_name_H-M   'P 1'
#
loop_
_entity.id
_entity.type
_entity.pdbx_description
1 polymer ?
#
loop_
_entity_poly.entity_id
_entity_poly.type
_entity_poly.pdbx_seq_one_letter_code
_entity_poly.pdbx_strand_id
1 'polypeptide(L)'
;MLRNRRLPRVFALLALVVFVAAGCRVQIETKIDVGLDGKGTITQGIGFDDAALKRVGDPARALRADDLVQAGWEVDAVSKEGDLTWIRVHQSFETPEEGTALLAQLSGPDGPYRDMLIKRSDGLLSTSVKVTGQIDTTAGLQMFGDQQLATTLGGDASGGLLAKIEAEEKAPPASMVDLDLVVTAGGSTKTYNASFTDTDTQKVKVSSSKDKFLQILEALVVFGLAALTATVIGLRYRKRRLRTRRLMHSRGRRW
;
A
#
# COMPACT_ATOMS: atom_id res chain seq x y z
N MET A 1 -10.99 -7.63 -18.52
CA MET A 1 -9.92 -8.32 -19.26
C MET A 1 -8.58 -7.64 -18.96
N LEU A 2 -7.90 -8.04 -17.88
CA LEU A 2 -6.57 -7.52 -17.55
C LEU A 2 -5.55 -8.16 -18.51
N ARG A 3 -5.14 -7.41 -19.54
CA ARG A 3 -4.24 -7.91 -20.58
C ARG A 3 -2.85 -8.13 -19.97
N ASN A 4 -2.45 -9.39 -19.95
CA ASN A 4 -1.20 -9.95 -19.41
C ASN A 4 0.03 -9.05 -19.64
N ARG A 5 0.32 -8.14 -18.69
CA ARG A 5 1.35 -7.11 -18.80
C ARG A 5 2.56 -7.49 -17.94
N ARG A 6 3.52 -8.19 -18.55
CA ARG A 6 4.82 -8.58 -17.95
C ARG A 6 5.78 -7.39 -17.71
N LEU A 7 5.27 -6.20 -17.37
CA LEU A 7 6.09 -5.01 -17.16
C LEU A 7 6.90 -4.93 -15.84
N PRO A 8 6.51 -5.49 -14.68
CA PRO A 8 7.28 -5.27 -13.44
C PRO A 8 8.70 -5.86 -13.50
N ARG A 9 8.89 -6.93 -14.29
CA ARG A 9 10.20 -7.57 -14.50
C ARG A 9 11.20 -6.72 -15.26
N VAL A 10 10.74 -5.83 -16.14
CA VAL A 10 11.64 -4.92 -16.89
C VAL A 10 12.18 -3.83 -15.97
N PHE A 11 11.40 -3.42 -14.97
CA PHE A 11 11.78 -2.38 -14.01
C PHE A 11 12.96 -2.79 -13.14
N ALA A 12 12.86 -3.98 -12.55
CA ALA A 12 13.90 -4.48 -11.67
C ALA A 12 15.19 -4.83 -12.44
N LEU A 13 15.07 -5.34 -13.67
CA LEU A 13 16.22 -5.62 -14.55
C LEU A 13 16.90 -4.36 -15.08
N LEU A 14 16.19 -3.27 -15.40
CA LEU A 14 16.85 -2.01 -15.79
C LEU A 14 17.48 -1.29 -14.58
N ALA A 15 16.86 -1.33 -13.39
CA ALA A 15 17.53 -0.89 -12.16
C ALA A 15 18.83 -1.67 -11.93
N LEU A 16 18.83 -3.00 -12.16
CA LEU A 16 19.99 -3.88 -12.03
C LEU A 16 21.07 -3.65 -13.11
N VAL A 17 20.66 -3.37 -14.36
CA VAL A 17 21.59 -3.14 -15.49
C VAL A 17 22.27 -1.78 -15.43
N VAL A 18 21.68 -0.83 -14.70
CA VAL A 18 22.17 0.55 -14.58
C VAL A 18 23.12 0.74 -13.37
N PHE A 19 23.19 -0.24 -12.46
CA PHE A 19 23.98 -0.18 -11.24
C PHE A 19 24.96 -1.36 -11.15
N VAL A 20 26.25 -1.08 -11.01
CA VAL A 20 26.90 -0.79 -9.72
C VAL A 20 28.39 -0.51 -10.00
N ALA A 21 28.82 0.68 -9.63
CA ALA A 21 30.19 1.07 -9.31
C ALA A 21 30.10 2.56 -8.94
N ALA A 22 30.95 3.19 -8.14
CA ALA A 22 31.95 2.60 -7.25
C ALA A 22 31.68 3.12 -5.84
N GLY A 23 31.49 2.22 -4.88
CA GLY A 23 30.92 2.51 -3.57
C GLY A 23 29.51 3.13 -3.62
N CYS A 24 28.74 2.84 -4.67
CA CYS A 24 27.44 3.45 -4.94
C CYS A 24 26.30 2.70 -4.24
N ARG A 25 25.53 3.40 -3.41
CA ARG A 25 24.38 2.87 -2.67
C ARG A 25 23.08 3.08 -3.46
N VAL A 26 22.31 2.00 -3.60
CA VAL A 26 20.87 2.03 -3.95
C VAL A 26 20.07 1.88 -2.66
N GLN A 27 18.97 2.60 -2.54
CA GLN A 27 17.91 2.27 -1.58
C GLN A 27 16.60 2.04 -2.33
N ILE A 28 16.07 0.82 -2.26
CA ILE A 28 14.75 0.48 -2.78
C ILE A 28 13.75 0.68 -1.64
N GLU A 29 12.75 1.52 -1.84
CA GLU A 29 11.73 1.81 -0.83
C GLU A 29 10.34 1.46 -1.36
N THR A 30 9.60 0.61 -0.66
CA THR A 30 8.18 0.40 -0.91
C THR A 30 7.37 1.00 0.23
N LYS A 31 6.49 1.95 -0.07
CA LYS A 31 5.50 2.46 0.88
C LYS A 31 4.14 1.85 0.58
N ILE A 32 3.47 1.34 1.61
CA ILE A 32 2.08 0.87 1.56
C ILE A 32 1.28 1.73 2.53
N ASP A 33 0.48 2.66 2.03
CA ASP A 33 -0.51 3.37 2.83
C ASP A 33 -1.90 2.77 2.57
N VAL A 34 -2.63 2.45 3.64
CA VAL A 34 -4.01 1.96 3.56
C VAL A 34 -4.87 2.56 4.67
N GLY A 35 -5.93 3.26 4.26
CA GLY A 35 -6.94 3.87 5.12
C GLY A 35 -7.87 2.83 5.76
N LEU A 36 -8.59 3.24 6.82
CA LEU A 36 -9.58 2.38 7.50
C LEU A 36 -10.81 2.04 6.63
N ASP A 37 -11.02 2.77 5.54
CA ASP A 37 -12.00 2.46 4.48
C ASP A 37 -11.54 1.33 3.55
N GLY A 38 -10.24 0.99 3.55
CA GLY A 38 -9.64 -0.05 2.74
C GLY A 38 -9.07 0.44 1.41
N LYS A 39 -9.10 1.76 1.17
CA LYS A 39 -8.43 2.41 0.04
C LYS A 39 -7.00 2.75 0.39
N GLY A 40 -6.16 3.02 -0.59
CA GLY A 40 -4.79 3.41 -0.33
C GLY A 40 -3.94 3.59 -1.57
N THR A 41 -2.64 3.68 -1.33
CA THR A 41 -1.62 3.88 -2.38
C THR A 41 -0.41 3.01 -2.07
N ILE A 42 0.15 2.39 -3.10
CA ILE A 42 1.46 1.75 -3.07
C ILE A 42 2.41 2.65 -3.83
N THR A 43 3.54 3.01 -3.21
CA THR A 43 4.62 3.76 -3.84
C THR A 43 5.86 2.90 -3.88
N GLN A 44 6.47 2.74 -5.05
CA GLN A 44 7.80 2.19 -5.21
C GLN A 44 8.77 3.34 -5.51
N GLY A 45 9.78 3.51 -4.67
CA GLY A 45 10.89 4.43 -4.86
C GLY A 45 12.21 3.71 -5.08
N ILE A 46 13.09 4.33 -5.86
CA ILE A 46 14.51 3.99 -5.90
C ILE A 46 15.30 5.28 -5.64
N GLY A 47 16.09 5.26 -4.57
CA GLY A 47 17.01 6.31 -4.16
C GLY A 47 18.43 5.99 -4.62
N PHE A 48 19.08 6.99 -5.20
CA PHE A 48 20.41 6.89 -5.79
C PHE A 48 21.36 7.93 -5.18
N ASP A 49 22.55 7.54 -4.77
CA ASP A 49 23.56 8.52 -4.33
C ASP A 49 24.19 9.32 -5.49
N ASP A 50 24.94 10.37 -5.16
CA ASP A 50 25.61 11.25 -6.12
C ASP A 50 26.71 10.58 -6.96
N ALA A 51 27.26 9.44 -6.53
CA ALA A 51 28.25 8.69 -7.30
C ALA A 51 27.57 7.81 -8.35
N ALA A 52 26.36 7.33 -8.05
CA ALA A 52 25.60 6.47 -8.92
C ALA A 52 24.78 7.21 -9.96
N LEU A 53 24.18 8.34 -9.59
CA LEU A 53 23.49 9.24 -10.54
C LEU A 53 24.40 9.64 -11.71
N LYS A 54 25.71 9.81 -11.46
CA LYS A 54 26.70 10.11 -12.51
C LYS A 54 26.87 8.99 -13.54
N ARG A 55 26.56 7.73 -13.19
CA ARG A 55 26.56 6.58 -14.10
C ARG A 55 25.17 6.33 -14.71
N VAL A 56 24.12 6.45 -13.91
CA VAL A 56 22.71 6.36 -14.32
C VAL A 56 22.37 7.41 -15.40
N GLY A 57 22.93 8.62 -15.24
CA GLY A 57 22.52 9.79 -16.00
C GLY A 57 21.15 10.28 -15.50
N ASP A 58 20.13 10.16 -16.35
CA ASP A 58 18.74 10.49 -16.03
C ASP A 58 18.01 9.26 -15.48
N PRO A 59 17.61 9.23 -14.19
CA PRO A 59 16.91 8.10 -13.60
C PRO A 59 15.57 7.76 -14.26
N ALA A 60 14.82 8.76 -14.75
CA ALA A 60 13.52 8.52 -15.37
C ALA A 60 13.67 7.79 -16.71
N ARG A 61 14.67 8.19 -17.49
CA ARG A 61 15.05 7.50 -18.73
C ARG A 61 15.65 6.13 -18.47
N ALA A 62 16.55 6.02 -17.48
CA ALA A 62 17.21 4.77 -17.11
C ALA A 62 16.24 3.72 -16.61
N LEU A 63 15.20 4.11 -15.87
CA LEU A 63 14.15 3.21 -15.42
C LEU A 63 13.00 3.05 -16.41
N ARG A 64 13.00 3.72 -17.57
CA ARG A 64 11.89 3.64 -18.55
C ARG A 64 10.54 4.10 -17.97
N ALA A 65 10.52 5.25 -17.30
CA ALA A 65 9.32 5.83 -16.68
C ALA A 65 8.09 5.90 -17.61
N ASP A 66 8.29 6.16 -18.91
CA ASP A 66 7.21 6.17 -19.91
C ASP A 66 6.42 4.85 -19.98
N ASP A 67 7.09 3.71 -19.79
CA ASP A 67 6.45 2.39 -19.83
C ASP A 67 5.60 2.15 -18.57
N LEU A 68 5.94 2.78 -17.44
CA LEU A 68 5.11 2.77 -16.23
C LEU A 68 3.88 3.66 -16.34
N VAL A 69 4.02 4.85 -16.91
CA VAL A 69 2.87 5.71 -17.21
C VAL A 69 1.89 4.97 -18.14
N GLN A 70 2.40 4.26 -19.16
CA GLN A 70 1.59 3.37 -20.00
C GLN A 70 0.99 2.16 -19.25
N ALA A 71 1.62 1.71 -18.16
CA ALA A 71 1.11 0.66 -17.28
C ALA A 71 0.03 1.15 -16.29
N GLY A 72 -0.12 2.47 -16.11
CA GLY A 72 -1.10 3.10 -15.20
C GLY A 72 -0.51 3.51 -13.84
N TRP A 73 0.81 3.66 -13.74
CA TRP A 73 1.49 4.24 -12.58
C TRP A 73 1.70 5.73 -12.79
N GLU A 74 1.55 6.51 -11.74
CA GLU A 74 1.94 7.92 -11.72
C GLU A 74 3.42 8.01 -11.31
N VAL A 75 4.18 8.90 -11.95
CA VAL A 75 5.63 9.08 -11.73
C VAL A 75 5.86 10.43 -11.10
N ASP A 76 6.44 10.45 -9.90
CA ASP A 76 6.76 11.66 -9.18
C ASP A 76 7.95 12.38 -9.83
N ALA A 77 8.01 13.70 -9.69
CA ALA A 77 9.18 14.47 -10.09
C ALA A 77 10.40 14.03 -9.27
N VAL A 78 11.55 13.87 -9.94
CA VAL A 78 12.81 13.47 -9.29
C VAL A 78 13.18 14.47 -8.19
N SER A 79 13.31 14.00 -6.95
CA SER A 79 13.58 14.81 -5.76
C SER A 79 14.90 14.42 -5.10
N LYS A 80 15.61 15.36 -4.48
CA LYS A 80 16.76 15.04 -3.61
C LYS A 80 16.34 15.15 -2.14
N GLU A 81 16.54 14.07 -1.39
CA GLU A 81 16.17 13.94 0.02
C GLU A 81 17.35 13.35 0.79
N GLY A 82 18.03 14.19 1.56
CA GLY A 82 19.31 13.84 2.19
C GLY A 82 20.43 13.71 1.15
N ASP A 83 21.16 12.61 1.21
CA ASP A 83 22.23 12.22 0.29
C ASP A 83 21.71 11.49 -0.97
N LEU A 84 20.46 11.04 -0.98
CA LEU A 84 19.86 10.29 -2.07
C LEU A 84 18.95 11.16 -2.97
N THR A 85 19.03 10.92 -4.27
CA THR A 85 18.06 11.42 -5.26
C THR A 85 17.10 10.30 -5.61
N TRP A 86 15.82 10.57 -5.39
CA TRP A 86 14.72 9.62 -5.52
C TRP A 86 13.98 9.83 -6.82
N ILE A 87 13.67 8.72 -7.47
CA ILE A 87 12.56 8.61 -8.39
C ILE A 87 11.53 7.68 -7.76
N ARG A 88 10.28 8.13 -7.71
CA ARG A 88 9.18 7.37 -7.10
C ARG A 88 8.02 7.25 -8.08
N VAL A 89 7.33 6.14 -7.98
CA VAL A 89 6.17 5.82 -8.79
C VAL A 89 5.10 5.27 -7.89
N HIS A 90 3.85 5.66 -8.09
CA HIS A 90 2.77 5.27 -7.21
C HIS A 90 1.50 4.87 -7.96
N GLN A 91 0.74 3.99 -7.34
CA GLN A 91 -0.55 3.52 -7.85
C GLN A 91 -1.54 3.38 -6.69
N SER A 92 -2.68 4.04 -6.83
CA SER A 92 -3.79 3.98 -5.87
C SER A 92 -4.69 2.76 -6.13
N PHE A 93 -5.33 2.28 -5.06
CA PHE A 93 -6.29 1.18 -5.11
C PHE A 93 -7.56 1.54 -4.31
N GLU A 94 -8.71 1.06 -4.80
CA GLU A 94 -10.02 1.33 -4.21
C GLU A 94 -10.46 0.22 -3.25
N THR A 95 -9.81 -0.95 -3.31
CA THR A 95 -10.09 -2.12 -2.46
C THR A 95 -8.82 -2.81 -1.93
N PRO A 96 -8.86 -3.43 -0.74
CA PRO A 96 -7.74 -4.22 -0.21
C PRO A 96 -7.28 -5.35 -1.14
N GLU A 97 -8.21 -5.93 -1.90
CA GLU A 97 -7.96 -6.99 -2.88
C GLU A 97 -7.16 -6.48 -4.09
N GLU A 98 -7.48 -5.28 -4.60
CA GLU A 98 -6.67 -4.60 -5.63
C GLU A 98 -5.27 -4.27 -5.13
N GLY A 99 -5.15 -3.67 -3.94
CA GLY A 99 -3.83 -3.38 -3.33
C GLY A 99 -3.00 -4.65 -3.11
N THR A 100 -3.63 -5.76 -2.72
CA THR A 100 -2.99 -7.08 -2.63
C THR A 100 -2.50 -7.58 -4.00
N ALA A 101 -3.31 -7.43 -5.04
CA ALA A 101 -2.92 -7.81 -6.41
C ALA A 101 -1.78 -6.92 -6.95
N LEU A 102 -1.76 -5.63 -6.63
CA LEU A 102 -0.67 -4.72 -6.98
C LEU A 102 0.65 -5.11 -6.32
N LEU A 103 0.65 -5.50 -5.04
CA LEU A 103 1.85 -6.00 -4.36
C LEU A 103 2.37 -7.31 -4.98
N ALA A 104 1.48 -8.22 -5.33
CA ALA A 104 1.85 -9.45 -6.03
C ALA A 104 2.41 -9.18 -7.44
N GLN A 105 1.90 -8.17 -8.15
CA GLN A 105 2.46 -7.71 -9.42
C GLN A 105 3.83 -7.06 -9.25
N LEU A 106 4.01 -6.20 -8.24
CA LEU A 106 5.24 -5.47 -7.95
C LEU A 106 6.40 -6.42 -7.59
N SER A 107 6.14 -7.40 -6.73
CA SER A 107 7.10 -8.45 -6.35
C SER A 107 7.35 -9.45 -7.50
N GLY A 108 6.29 -9.85 -8.19
CA GLY A 108 6.34 -11.00 -9.09
C GLY A 108 6.49 -12.35 -8.34
N PRO A 109 6.62 -13.47 -9.07
CA PRO A 109 6.63 -14.81 -8.47
C PRO A 109 7.84 -15.12 -7.59
N ASP A 110 8.96 -14.43 -7.83
CA ASP A 110 10.28 -14.73 -7.26
C ASP A 110 10.81 -13.58 -6.39
N GLY A 111 10.16 -12.41 -6.42
CA GLY A 111 10.61 -11.20 -5.72
C GLY A 111 10.40 -11.22 -4.19
N PRO A 112 10.88 -10.16 -3.51
CA PRO A 112 11.13 -10.16 -2.07
C PRO A 112 9.88 -10.12 -1.20
N TYR A 113 8.74 -9.69 -1.73
CA TYR A 113 7.50 -9.65 -0.98
C TYR A 113 6.72 -10.95 -1.19
N ARG A 114 6.66 -11.79 -0.14
CA ARG A 114 5.96 -13.10 -0.15
C ARG A 114 4.67 -13.00 0.65
N ASP A 115 3.61 -13.65 0.15
CA ASP A 115 2.31 -13.78 0.83
C ASP A 115 1.72 -12.47 1.36
N MET A 116 2.04 -11.34 0.69
CA MET A 116 1.52 -10.03 1.08
C MET A 116 0.01 -10.00 0.90
N LEU A 117 -0.69 -9.55 1.93
CA LEU A 117 -2.14 -9.48 2.00
C LEU A 117 -2.56 -8.22 2.77
N ILE A 118 -3.33 -7.37 2.10
CA ILE A 118 -4.08 -6.29 2.72
C ILE A 118 -5.49 -6.81 3.02
N LYS A 119 -5.92 -6.71 4.27
CA LYS A 119 -7.26 -7.13 4.70
C LYS A 119 -7.93 -6.06 5.53
N ARG A 120 -9.12 -5.65 5.08
CA ARG A 120 -10.09 -4.90 5.89
C ARG A 120 -11.08 -5.86 6.55
N SER A 121 -11.47 -5.57 7.77
CA SER A 121 -12.54 -6.27 8.47
C SER A 121 -13.48 -5.23 9.09
N ASP A 122 -14.71 -5.17 8.61
CA ASP A 122 -15.75 -4.28 9.13
C ASP A 122 -16.68 -5.06 10.06
N GLY A 123 -16.77 -4.61 11.31
CA GLY A 123 -17.65 -5.18 12.33
C GLY A 123 -18.71 -4.19 12.78
N LEU A 124 -19.66 -4.68 13.58
CA LEU A 124 -20.71 -3.85 14.19
C LEU A 124 -20.13 -2.74 15.07
N LEU A 125 -19.08 -3.05 15.84
CA LEU A 125 -18.52 -2.14 16.86
C LEU A 125 -17.18 -1.50 16.46
N SER A 126 -16.52 -1.96 15.40
CA SER A 126 -15.22 -1.44 14.96
C SER A 126 -14.95 -1.70 13.48
N THR A 127 -14.06 -0.92 12.88
CA THR A 127 -13.46 -1.21 11.57
C THR A 127 -11.96 -1.38 11.77
N SER A 128 -11.38 -2.43 11.20
CA SER A 128 -9.94 -2.69 11.27
C SER A 128 -9.34 -2.95 9.90
N VAL A 129 -8.07 -2.58 9.75
CA VAL A 129 -7.26 -2.87 8.57
C VAL A 129 -5.94 -3.46 9.01
N LYS A 130 -5.46 -4.45 8.25
CA LYS A 130 -4.29 -5.24 8.54
C LYS A 130 -3.52 -5.51 7.25
N VAL A 131 -2.21 -5.33 7.31
CA VAL A 131 -1.26 -5.76 6.28
C VAL A 131 -0.39 -6.85 6.89
N THR A 132 -0.31 -7.99 6.21
CA THR A 132 0.52 -9.15 6.60
C THR A 132 1.28 -9.67 5.40
N GLY A 133 2.40 -10.35 5.64
CA GLY A 133 3.18 -11.04 4.61
C GLY A 133 4.61 -11.26 5.12
N GLN A 134 5.55 -11.39 4.20
CA GLN A 134 6.96 -11.63 4.51
C GLN A 134 7.87 -10.86 3.54
N ILE A 135 9.02 -10.41 4.04
CA ILE A 135 10.14 -9.93 3.22
C ILE A 135 11.18 -11.04 3.24
N ASP A 136 11.47 -11.60 2.07
CA ASP A 136 12.42 -12.68 1.87
C ASP A 136 13.45 -12.22 0.84
N THR A 137 14.63 -11.78 1.28
CA THR A 137 15.71 -11.31 0.40
C THR A 137 16.77 -12.40 0.13
N THR A 138 16.52 -13.64 0.56
CA THR A 138 17.53 -14.72 0.61
C THR A 138 18.03 -15.20 -0.76
N ALA A 139 17.25 -14.99 -1.82
CA ALA A 139 17.66 -15.24 -3.20
C ALA A 139 18.61 -14.16 -3.78
N GLY A 140 18.87 -13.09 -3.01
CA GLY A 140 19.70 -11.96 -3.43
C GLY A 140 19.15 -11.24 -4.66
N LEU A 141 20.00 -10.45 -5.33
CA LEU A 141 19.61 -9.64 -6.48
C LEU A 141 19.16 -10.47 -7.72
N GLN A 142 19.43 -11.78 -7.75
CA GLN A 142 18.97 -12.68 -8.83
C GLN A 142 17.44 -12.76 -8.91
N MET A 143 16.74 -12.48 -7.81
CA MET A 143 15.27 -12.51 -7.73
C MET A 143 14.57 -11.48 -8.63
N PHE A 144 15.30 -10.44 -9.05
CA PHE A 144 14.83 -9.42 -9.98
C PHE A 144 14.99 -9.85 -11.45
N GLY A 145 15.70 -10.96 -11.69
CA GLY A 145 15.92 -11.55 -12.99
C GLY A 145 14.75 -12.42 -13.48
N ASP A 146 14.68 -12.65 -14.79
CA ASP A 146 13.82 -13.68 -15.37
C ASP A 146 14.68 -14.88 -15.78
N GLN A 147 14.31 -16.09 -15.35
CA GLN A 147 15.08 -17.32 -15.62
C GLN A 147 15.22 -17.62 -17.12
N GLN A 148 14.22 -17.24 -17.92
CA GLN A 148 14.28 -17.38 -19.38
C GLN A 148 15.30 -16.40 -19.98
N LEU A 149 15.42 -15.19 -19.42
CA LEU A 149 16.45 -14.23 -19.80
C LEU A 149 17.85 -14.72 -19.40
N ALA A 150 18.03 -15.21 -18.17
CA ALA A 150 19.30 -15.79 -17.70
C ALA A 150 19.80 -16.91 -18.64
N THR A 151 18.88 -17.82 -19.01
CA THR A 151 19.15 -18.89 -19.99
C THR A 151 19.53 -18.32 -21.36
N THR A 152 18.87 -17.25 -21.81
CA THR A 152 19.14 -16.60 -23.11
C THR A 152 20.50 -15.89 -23.12
N LEU A 153 20.93 -15.33 -21.99
CA LEU A 153 22.21 -14.64 -21.82
C LEU A 153 23.37 -15.59 -21.47
N GLY A 154 23.13 -16.90 -21.36
CA GLY A 154 24.16 -17.90 -21.13
C GLY A 154 24.79 -17.87 -19.73
N GLY A 155 24.06 -17.35 -18.75
CA GLY A 155 24.57 -17.13 -17.40
C GLY A 155 23.45 -16.70 -16.46
N ASP A 156 23.65 -15.58 -15.77
CA ASP A 156 22.63 -14.96 -14.93
C ASP A 156 21.78 -13.93 -15.69
N ALA A 157 20.69 -13.45 -15.08
CA ALA A 157 19.76 -12.54 -15.75
C ALA A 157 20.36 -11.15 -16.10
N SER A 158 21.46 -10.75 -15.44
CA SER A 158 22.18 -9.51 -15.79
C SER A 158 23.17 -9.69 -16.95
N GLY A 159 23.35 -10.92 -17.47
CA GLY A 159 24.31 -11.21 -18.54
C GLY A 159 25.77 -11.07 -18.09
N GLY A 160 26.08 -11.47 -16.85
CA GLY A 160 27.41 -11.36 -16.25
C GLY A 160 27.78 -9.95 -15.79
N LEU A 161 26.83 -9.00 -15.74
CA LEU A 161 27.10 -7.66 -15.21
C LEU A 161 27.43 -7.71 -13.71
N LEU A 162 26.63 -8.43 -12.90
CA LEU A 162 26.85 -8.59 -11.46
C LEU A 162 28.24 -9.14 -11.11
N ALA A 163 28.79 -10.04 -11.94
CA ALA A 163 30.14 -10.57 -11.74
C ALA A 163 31.25 -9.56 -12.08
N LYS A 164 31.04 -8.68 -13.08
CA LYS A 164 31.98 -7.60 -13.41
C LYS A 164 32.02 -6.56 -12.29
N ILE A 165 30.84 -6.20 -11.80
CA ILE A 165 30.65 -5.32 -10.63
C ILE A 165 31.45 -5.85 -9.44
N GLU A 166 31.23 -7.11 -9.06
CA GLU A 166 31.90 -7.71 -7.90
C GLU A 166 33.43 -7.68 -8.04
N ALA A 167 33.95 -7.85 -9.26
CA ALA A 167 35.38 -7.77 -9.56
C ALA A 167 35.95 -6.34 -9.52
N GLU A 168 35.19 -5.34 -9.98
CA GLU A 168 35.58 -3.92 -9.91
C GLU A 168 35.57 -3.40 -8.46
N GLU A 169 34.50 -3.71 -7.72
CA GLU A 169 34.25 -3.22 -6.37
C GLU A 169 34.94 -4.03 -5.26
N LYS A 170 35.29 -5.29 -5.53
CA LYS A 170 35.80 -6.26 -4.53
C LYS A 170 34.82 -6.49 -3.37
N ALA A 171 33.54 -6.30 -3.62
CA ALA A 171 32.45 -6.47 -2.68
C ALA A 171 31.18 -6.98 -3.41
N PRO A 172 30.32 -7.78 -2.76
CA PRO A 172 29.12 -8.30 -3.40
C PRO A 172 28.17 -7.16 -3.80
N PRO A 173 27.58 -7.15 -5.02
CA PRO A 173 26.61 -6.13 -5.42
C PRO A 173 25.41 -6.05 -4.45
N ALA A 174 25.06 -7.18 -3.84
CA ALA A 174 23.99 -7.30 -2.84
C ALA A 174 24.22 -6.48 -1.56
N SER A 175 25.47 -6.14 -1.20
CA SER A 175 25.76 -5.29 -0.03
C SER A 175 25.72 -3.78 -0.34
N MET A 176 25.29 -3.40 -1.55
CA MET A 176 25.16 -2.02 -2.00
C MET A 176 23.71 -1.59 -2.25
N VAL A 177 22.77 -2.50 -2.04
CA VAL A 177 21.33 -2.29 -2.25
C VAL A 177 20.62 -2.59 -0.94
N ASP A 178 19.99 -1.58 -0.37
CA ASP A 178 19.09 -1.74 0.78
C ASP A 178 17.63 -1.86 0.32
N LEU A 179 16.81 -2.63 1.04
CA LEU A 179 15.37 -2.77 0.79
C LEU A 179 14.55 -2.36 2.02
N ASP A 180 13.83 -1.26 1.89
CA ASP A 180 12.90 -0.77 2.92
C ASP A 180 11.45 -1.02 2.53
N LEU A 181 10.65 -1.43 3.51
CA LEU A 181 9.20 -1.51 3.42
C LEU A 181 8.58 -0.69 4.55
N VAL A 182 7.92 0.41 4.20
CA VAL A 182 7.14 1.23 5.13
C VAL A 182 5.66 0.89 4.98
N VAL A 183 5.02 0.46 6.05
CA VAL A 183 3.60 0.09 6.04
C VAL A 183 2.83 0.96 7.01
N THR A 184 1.93 1.78 6.49
CA THR A 184 0.96 2.58 7.25
C THR A 184 -0.43 1.97 7.07
N ALA A 185 -0.94 1.31 8.12
CA ALA A 185 -2.28 0.74 8.11
C ALA A 185 -3.17 1.47 9.12
N GLY A 186 -4.18 2.20 8.64
CA GLY A 186 -5.15 2.92 9.46
C GLY A 186 -4.54 3.86 10.50
N GLY A 187 -3.43 4.53 10.14
CA GLY A 187 -2.67 5.43 11.03
C GLY A 187 -1.60 4.76 11.91
N SER A 188 -1.43 3.44 11.83
CA SER A 188 -0.29 2.74 12.46
C SER A 188 0.80 2.49 11.44
N THR A 189 1.95 3.17 11.58
CA THR A 189 3.11 3.03 10.68
C THR A 189 4.17 2.11 11.29
N LYS A 190 4.77 1.25 10.48
CA LYS A 190 5.99 0.49 10.82
C LYS A 190 6.90 0.36 9.60
N THR A 191 8.18 0.58 9.82
CA THR A 191 9.25 0.35 8.85
C THR A 191 9.90 -1.01 9.08
N TYR A 192 10.26 -1.66 8.00
CA TYR A 192 11.08 -2.86 7.91
C TYR A 192 12.26 -2.52 6.99
N ASN A 193 13.48 -2.88 7.39
CA ASN A 193 14.69 -2.68 6.60
C ASN A 193 15.33 -4.06 6.43
N ALA A 194 15.66 -4.45 5.20
CA ALA A 194 16.22 -5.75 4.86
C ALA A 194 17.41 -5.58 3.90
N SER A 195 18.43 -6.42 4.06
CA SER A 195 19.57 -6.50 3.13
C SER A 195 19.43 -7.71 2.20
N PHE A 196 19.95 -7.61 0.99
CA PHE A 196 20.13 -8.76 0.08
C PHE A 196 21.32 -9.66 0.47
N THR A 197 22.00 -9.35 1.59
CA THR A 197 22.97 -10.24 2.25
C THR A 197 22.38 -11.03 3.41
N ASP A 198 21.13 -10.77 3.81
CA ASP A 198 20.49 -11.44 4.95
C ASP A 198 20.03 -12.86 4.57
N THR A 199 20.13 -13.79 5.52
CA THR A 199 19.67 -15.19 5.37
C THR A 199 18.25 -15.43 5.91
N ASP A 200 17.65 -14.42 6.54
CA ASP A 200 16.47 -14.57 7.38
C ASP A 200 15.26 -13.82 6.82
N THR A 201 14.12 -14.53 6.68
CA THR A 201 12.85 -13.94 6.27
C THR A 201 12.21 -13.10 7.38
N GLN A 202 11.91 -11.82 7.10
CA GLN A 202 11.23 -10.93 8.04
C GLN A 202 9.70 -11.02 7.92
N LYS A 203 8.98 -11.14 9.05
CA LYS A 203 7.51 -11.20 9.06
C LYS A 203 6.85 -9.82 9.12
N VAL A 204 6.10 -9.48 8.08
CA VAL A 204 5.29 -8.26 7.99
C VAL A 204 3.95 -8.49 8.70
N LYS A 205 3.62 -7.59 9.62
CA LYS A 205 2.35 -7.56 10.34
C LYS A 205 2.14 -6.18 10.95
N VAL A 206 1.25 -5.40 10.33
CA VAL A 206 0.81 -4.08 10.83
C VAL A 206 -0.71 -4.08 10.83
N SER A 207 -1.33 -3.51 11.87
CA SER A 207 -2.79 -3.41 11.93
C SER A 207 -3.25 -2.28 12.82
N SER A 208 -4.31 -1.60 12.40
CA SER A 208 -5.04 -0.60 13.18
C SER A 208 -6.53 -0.94 13.24
N SER A 209 -7.19 -0.46 14.28
CA SER A 209 -8.63 -0.62 14.50
C SER A 209 -9.20 0.68 15.06
N LYS A 210 -10.40 1.05 14.61
CA LYS A 210 -11.15 2.20 15.10
C LYS A 210 -12.52 1.76 15.59
N ASP A 211 -12.85 2.11 16.82
CA ASP A 211 -14.13 1.78 17.43
C ASP A 211 -15.23 2.72 16.96
N LYS A 212 -16.41 2.14 16.69
CA LYS A 212 -17.65 2.81 16.30
C LYS A 212 -18.56 3.10 17.51
N PHE A 213 -18.20 2.65 18.71
CA PHE A 213 -19.08 2.66 19.89
C PHE A 213 -19.68 4.05 20.21
N LEU A 214 -18.87 5.11 20.13
CA LEU A 214 -19.34 6.49 20.33
C LEU A 214 -20.39 6.91 19.29
N GLN A 215 -20.17 6.62 18.00
CA GLN A 215 -21.13 6.93 16.93
C GLN A 215 -22.45 6.14 17.09
N ILE A 216 -22.36 4.89 17.55
CA ILE A 216 -23.55 4.06 17.85
C ILE A 216 -24.33 4.65 19.03
N LEU A 217 -23.62 5.10 20.07
CA LEU A 217 -24.23 5.73 21.24
C LEU A 217 -24.91 7.06 20.88
N GLU A 218 -24.26 7.91 20.08
CA GLU A 218 -24.85 9.14 19.53
C GLU A 218 -26.12 8.84 18.73
N ALA A 219 -26.07 7.87 17.80
CA ALA A 219 -27.24 7.48 17.02
C ALA A 219 -28.39 6.99 17.92
N LEU A 220 -28.11 6.17 18.93
CA LEU A 220 -29.11 5.69 19.89
C LEU A 220 -29.73 6.84 20.72
N VAL A 221 -28.93 7.83 21.12
CA VAL A 221 -29.43 9.02 21.83
C VAL A 221 -30.36 9.84 20.92
N VAL A 222 -29.98 10.08 19.67
CA VAL A 222 -30.82 10.81 18.69
C VAL A 222 -32.13 10.06 18.42
N PHE A 223 -32.07 8.74 18.20
CA PHE A 223 -33.27 7.90 18.05
C PHE A 223 -34.15 7.91 19.31
N GLY A 224 -33.57 7.87 20.51
CA GLY A 224 -34.29 7.98 21.77
C GLY A 224 -35.05 9.31 21.90
N LEU A 225 -34.41 10.43 21.56
CA LEU A 225 -35.05 11.76 21.56
C LEU A 225 -36.16 11.87 20.50
N ALA A 226 -35.97 11.29 19.31
CA ALA A 226 -37.00 11.22 18.27
C ALA A 226 -38.22 10.38 18.72
N ALA A 227 -37.98 9.22 19.35
CA ALA A 227 -39.05 8.38 19.89
C ALA A 227 -39.81 9.06 21.05
N LEU A 228 -39.10 9.75 21.95
CA LEU A 228 -39.71 10.52 23.04
C LEU A 228 -40.56 11.68 22.53
N THR A 229 -40.07 12.46 21.55
CA THR A 229 -40.83 13.57 20.96
C THR A 229 -42.07 13.07 20.21
N ALA A 230 -41.96 12.00 19.41
CA ALA A 230 -43.11 11.35 18.77
C ALA A 230 -44.13 10.85 19.81
N THR A 231 -43.67 10.25 20.91
CA THR A 231 -44.53 9.78 22.02
C THR A 231 -45.27 10.96 22.69
N VAL A 232 -44.58 12.06 22.98
CA VAL A 232 -45.20 13.27 23.57
C VAL A 232 -46.22 13.90 22.60
N ILE A 233 -45.93 13.94 21.30
CA ILE A 233 -46.86 14.41 20.27
C ILE A 233 -48.12 13.51 20.22
N GLY A 234 -47.94 12.19 20.17
CA GLY A 234 -49.02 11.21 20.20
C GLY A 234 -49.90 11.31 21.45
N LEU A 235 -49.29 11.47 22.64
CA LEU A 235 -50.01 11.68 23.90
C LEU A 235 -50.78 13.01 23.91
N ARG A 236 -50.19 14.11 23.41
CA ARG A 236 -50.87 15.41 23.26
C ARG A 236 -52.06 15.31 22.29
N TYR A 237 -51.89 14.62 21.16
CA TYR A 237 -52.95 14.39 20.17
C TYR A 237 -54.10 13.55 20.75
N ARG A 238 -53.78 12.43 21.43
CA ARG A 238 -54.76 11.59 22.14
C ARG A 238 -55.52 12.38 23.20
N LYS A 239 -54.83 13.22 24.00
CA LYS A 239 -55.44 14.09 25.02
C LYS A 239 -56.36 15.16 24.40
N ARG A 240 -55.98 15.76 23.26
CA ARG A 240 -56.85 16.68 22.49
C ARG A 240 -58.11 15.96 21.99
N ARG A 241 -57.96 14.79 21.34
CA ARG A 241 -59.08 13.98 20.79
C ARG A 241 -60.08 13.55 21.87
N LEU A 242 -59.60 13.25 23.07
CA LEU A 242 -60.46 12.93 24.23
C LEU A 242 -61.21 14.16 24.75
N ARG A 243 -60.59 15.35 24.78
CA ARG A 243 -61.27 16.61 25.15
C ARG A 243 -62.38 16.98 24.17
N THR A 244 -62.13 16.90 22.86
CA THR A 244 -63.18 17.18 21.85
C THR A 244 -64.35 16.20 21.95
N ARG A 245 -64.09 14.89 22.15
CA ARG A 245 -65.17 13.92 22.42
C ARG A 245 -66.01 14.27 23.64
N ARG A 246 -65.40 14.70 24.76
CA ARG A 246 -66.17 15.13 25.96
C ARG A 246 -67.02 16.38 25.69
N LEU A 247 -66.53 17.34 24.91
CA LEU A 247 -67.27 18.56 24.56
C LEU A 247 -68.48 18.28 23.63
N MET A 248 -68.36 17.32 22.71
CA MET A 248 -69.51 16.88 21.90
C MET A 248 -70.56 16.18 22.78
N HIS A 249 -70.13 15.37 23.75
CA HIS A 249 -71.04 14.66 24.66
C HIS A 249 -71.75 15.55 25.70
N SER A 250 -71.24 16.77 25.98
CA SER A 250 -71.91 17.73 26.86
C SER A 250 -72.87 18.68 26.12
N ARG A 251 -72.69 18.88 24.80
CA ARG A 251 -73.65 19.62 23.96
C ARG A 251 -74.88 18.79 23.60
N GLY A 252 -74.79 17.46 23.54
CA GLY A 252 -75.91 16.55 23.30
C GLY A 252 -76.84 16.29 24.50
N ARG A 253 -76.77 17.10 25.58
CA ARG A 253 -77.64 16.99 26.78
C ARG A 253 -78.27 18.33 27.19
N ARG A 254 -78.56 19.19 26.22
CA ARG A 254 -79.35 20.43 26.39
C ARG A 254 -80.41 20.55 25.28
N TRP A 255 -81.29 19.57 25.24
CA TRP A 255 -82.62 19.60 24.62
C TRP A 255 -83.51 18.72 25.50
#